data_AF-A0A820K648-F1
#
_entry.id   AF-A0A820K648-F1
#
_cell.length_a   1.000
_cell.length_b   1.000
_cell.length_c   1.000
_cell.angle_alpha   90.00
_cell.angle_beta   90.00
_cell.angle_gamma   90.00
#
_symmetry.space_group_name_H-M   'P 1'
#
loop_
_entity.id
_entity.type
_entity.pdbx_description
1 polymer ?
#
loop_
_entity_poly.entity_id
_entity_poly.type
_entity_poly.pdbx_seq_one_letter_code
_entity_poly.pdbx_strand_id
1 'polypeptide(L)' 'MLTVFVLAFGVPTYSLVYGVEKFTWHLPRAIINLAYWQIFGELEALDEIEKNYEISGYVMFIL' A
#
# COMPACT_ATOMS: atom_id res chain seq x y z
N MET A 1 1.30 6.21 20.72
CA MET A 1 2.52 5.64 20.09
C MET A 1 2.19 4.85 18.83
N LEU A 2 1.30 3.85 18.88
CA LEU A 2 0.91 3.02 17.72
C LEU A 2 0.51 3.84 16.47
N THR A 3 -0.28 4.89 16.65
CA THR A 3 -0.75 5.77 15.56
C THR A 3 0.38 6.37 14.72
N VAL A 4 1.53 6.68 15.33
CA VAL A 4 2.68 7.25 14.60
C VAL A 4 3.26 6.20 13.65
N PHE A 5 3.37 4.95 14.10
CA PHE A 5 3.82 3.84 13.27
C PHE A 5 2.83 3.50 12.15
N VAL A 6 1.53 3.52 12.45
CA VAL A 6 0.46 3.32 11.45
C VAL A 6 0.58 4.34 10.32
N LEU A 7 0.82 5.61 10.63
CA LEU A 7 0.95 6.65 9.61
C LEU A 7 2.28 6.56 8.86
N ALA A 8 3.39 6.34 9.57
CA ALA A 8 4.72 6.20 8.96
C ALA A 8 4.81 5.01 8.00
N PHE A 9 4.07 3.95 8.28
CA PHE A 9 3.96 2.78 7.42
C PHE A 9 2.87 2.92 6.36
N GLY A 10 1.67 3.38 6.71
CA GLY A 10 0.52 3.40 5.81
C GLY A 10 0.67 4.33 4.62
N VAL A 11 1.30 5.51 4.80
CA VAL A 11 1.48 6.49 3.72
C VAL A 11 2.33 5.91 2.57
N PRO A 12 3.54 5.38 2.81
CA PRO A 12 4.33 4.77 1.73
C PRO A 12 3.69 3.50 1.17
N THR A 13 3.10 2.63 1.99
CA THR A 13 2.44 1.41 1.49
C THR A 13 1.30 1.74 0.53
N TYR A 14 0.44 2.71 0.89
CA TYR A 14 -0.63 3.17 0.01
C TYR A 14 -0.09 3.72 -1.32
N SER A 15 1.00 4.49 -1.29
CA SER A 15 1.63 5.00 -2.51
C SER A 15 2.23 3.90 -3.40
N LEU A 16 2.67 2.78 -2.83
CA LEU A 16 3.21 1.65 -3.60
C LEU A 16 2.10 0.82 -4.25
N VAL A 17 0.98 0.66 -3.55
CA VAL A 17 -0.17 -0.14 -4.03
C VAL A 17 -0.94 0.62 -5.11
N TYR A 18 -1.32 1.88 -4.83
CA TYR A 18 -2.25 2.65 -5.67
C TYR A 18 -1.57 3.74 -6.51
N GLY A 19 -0.27 3.99 -6.29
CA GLY A 19 0.46 5.06 -6.97
C GLY A 19 0.15 6.45 -6.42
N VAL A 20 0.46 7.48 -7.21
CA VAL A 20 0.28 8.89 -6.80
C VAL A 20 -1.11 9.38 -7.22
N GLU A 21 -2.03 9.45 -6.27
CA GLU A 21 -3.36 10.02 -6.47
C GLU A 21 -3.44 11.50 -6.03
N LYS A 22 -4.40 12.24 -6.61
CA LYS A 22 -4.74 13.59 -6.12
C LYS A 22 -5.39 13.48 -4.74
N PHE A 23 -5.12 14.44 -3.86
CA PHE A 23 -5.69 14.45 -2.53
C PHE A 23 -7.24 14.42 -2.58
N THR A 24 -7.82 13.46 -1.87
CA THR A 24 -9.26 13.40 -1.60
C THR A 24 -9.49 13.14 -0.11
N TRP A 25 -10.65 13.54 0.40
CA TRP A 25 -11.01 13.32 1.82
C TRP A 25 -11.10 11.84 2.22
N HIS A 26 -11.16 10.93 1.25
CA HIS A 26 -11.18 9.49 1.48
C HIS A 26 -9.78 8.92 1.71
N LEU A 27 -8.75 9.61 1.24
CA LEU A 27 -7.36 9.15 1.20
C LEU A 27 -6.76 8.92 2.61
N PRO A 28 -6.95 9.81 3.60
CA PRO A 28 -6.47 9.55 4.97
C PRO A 28 -7.14 8.33 5.60
N ARG A 29 -8.43 8.13 5.34
CA ARG A 29 -9.18 6.96 5.85
C ARG A 29 -8.65 5.67 5.21
N ALA A 30 -8.40 5.68 3.90
CA ALA A 30 -7.87 4.53 3.19
C ALA A 30 -6.48 4.13 3.72
N ILE A 31 -5.58 5.10 3.88
CA ILE A 31 -4.23 4.88 4.44
C ILE A 31 -4.30 4.23 5.83
N ILE A 32 -5.12 4.78 6.73
CA ILE A 32 -5.24 4.28 8.10
C ILE A 32 -5.84 2.88 8.09
N ASN A 33 -6.89 2.64 7.30
CA ASN A 33 -7.58 1.35 7.28
C ASN A 33 -6.63 0.25 6.78
N LEU A 34 -5.94 0.50 5.67
CA LEU A 34 -4.95 -0.44 5.11
C LEU A 34 -3.84 -0.77 6.11
N ALA A 35 -3.24 0.25 6.73
CA ALA A 35 -2.17 0.04 7.70
C ALA A 35 -2.65 -0.62 9.01
N TYR A 36 -3.86 -0.32 9.44
CA TYR A 36 -4.42 -0.87 10.67
C TYR A 36 -4.70 -2.37 10.54
N TRP A 37 -5.32 -2.81 9.44
CA TRP A 37 -5.63 -4.22 9.23
C TRP A 37 -4.38 -5.11 9.12
N GLN A 38 -3.30 -4.58 8.53
CA GLN A 38 -2.02 -5.30 8.45
C GLN A 38 -1.40 -5.59 9.83
N ILE A 39 -1.64 -4.75 10.84
CA ILE A 39 -1.17 -5.01 12.21
C ILE A 39 -1.84 -6.25 12.81
N PHE A 40 -3.06 -6.58 12.36
CA PHE A 40 -3.84 -7.72 12.85
C PHE A 40 -3.74 -8.96 11.96
N GLY A 41 -2.85 -8.96 10.95
CA GLY A 41 -2.57 -10.12 10.11
C GLY A 41 -3.36 -10.19 8.80
N GLU A 42 -4.07 -9.13 8.43
CA GLU A 42 -4.69 -9.02 7.11
C GLU A 42 -3.65 -8.51 6.10
N LEU A 43 -3.06 -9.42 5.32
CA LEU A 43 -1.91 -9.13 4.44
C LEU A 43 -2.30 -8.87 2.99
N GLU A 44 -3.58 -8.67 2.67
CA GLU A 44 -4.09 -8.49 1.30
C GLU A 44 -3.35 -7.39 0.51
N ALA A 45 -2.97 -6.29 1.15
CA ALA A 45 -2.19 -5.24 0.49
C ALA A 45 -0.72 -5.63 0.20
N LEU A 46 -0.14 -6.65 0.86
CA LEU A 46 1.16 -7.20 0.45
C LEU A 46 1.01 -8.07 -0.79
N ASP A 47 -0.06 -8.86 -0.88
CA ASP A 47 -0.34 -9.70 -2.05
C ASP A 47 -0.57 -8.84 -3.31
N GLU A 48 -1.24 -7.69 -3.17
CA GLU A 48 -1.38 -6.72 -4.27
C GLU A 48 -0.03 -6.12 -4.69
N ILE A 49 0.87 -5.83 -3.75
CA ILE A 49 2.21 -5.33 -4.06
C ILE A 49 3.03 -6.38 -4.79
N GLU A 50 3.04 -7.62 -4.30
CA GLU A 50 3.80 -8.74 -4.90
C GLU A 50 3.34 -8.98 -6.34
N LYS A 51 2.02 -9.04 -6.56
CA LYS A 51 1.43 -9.17 -7.89
C LYS A 51 1.82 -8.03 -8.83
N ASN A 52 1.81 -6.77 -8.35
CA ASN A 52 2.23 -5.62 -9.15
C ASN A 52 3.73 -5.69 -9.52
N TYR A 53 4.57 -6.21 -8.63
CA TYR A 53 6.00 -6.43 -8.89
C TYR A 53 6.26 -7.55 -9.90
N GLU A 54 5.55 -8.68 -9.80
CA GLU A 54 5.69 -9.78 -10.76
C GLU A 54 5.38 -9.33 -12.20
N ILE A 55 4.29 -8.58 -12.38
CA ILE A 55 3.89 -8.06 -13.70
C ILE A 55 4.96 -7.11 -14.26
N SER A 56 5.53 -6.25 -13.42
CA SER A 56 6.60 -5.32 -13.81
C SER A 56 7.90 -6.06 -14.22
N GLY A 57 8.25 -7.13 -13.49
CA GLY A 57 9.42 -7.97 -13.82
C GLY A 57 9.28 -8.69 -15.15
N TYR A 58 8.08 -9.18 -15.50
CA TYR A 58 7.81 -9.79 -16.80
C TYR A 58 7.93 -8.79 -17.96
N VAL A 59 7.42 -7.57 -17.81
CA VAL A 59 7.51 -6.54 -18.86
C VAL A 59 8.96 -6.16 -19.15
N MET A 60 9.83 -6.14 -18.13
CA MET A 60 11.26 -5.84 -18.29
C MET A 60 12.06 -6.97 -18.96
N PHE A 61 11.58 -8.23 -18.92
CA PHE A 61 12.27 -9.37 -19.53
C PHE A 61 11.95 -9.57 -21.03
N ILE A 62 10.91 -8.88 -21.54
CA ILE A 62 10.43 -9.00 -22.93
C ILE A 62 10.93 -7.83 -23.80
N LEU A 63 11.61 -6.84 -23.22
CA LEU A 63 12.29 -5.72 -23.88
C LEU A 63 13.80 -5.94 -23.92
#